data_AF-A0A3D2SM92-F1
#
_entry.id   AF-A0A3D2SM92-F1
#
_cell.length_a   1.000
_cell.length_b   1.000
_cell.length_c   1.000
_cell.angle_alpha   90.00
_cell.angle_beta   90.00
_cell.angle_gamma   90.00
#
_symmetry.space_group_name_H-M   'P 1'
#
loop_
_entity.id
_entity.type
_entity.pdbx_description
1 polymer ?
#
loop_
_entity_poly.entity_id
_entity_poly.type
_entity_poly.pdbx_seq_one_letter_code
_entity_poly.pdbx_strand_id
1 'polypeptide(L)' 'AKVGQPQIQILPITSDNQLSAEELKQSVVVKGQVSGLNASQLSTDQPIVFKLDGKSFKAKLDSTGTFSGIIDQ' A
#
# COMPACT_ATOMS: atom_id res chain seq x y z
N ALA A 1 10.92 -11.67 5.61
CA ALA A 1 10.75 -11.31 7.03
C ALA A 1 10.63 -12.57 7.88
N LYS A 2 11.07 -12.50 9.14
CA LYS A 2 10.84 -13.57 10.13
C LYS A 2 9.38 -13.52 10.59
N VAL A 3 8.71 -14.66 10.70
CA VAL A 3 7.33 -14.74 11.23
C VAL A 3 7.32 -14.18 12.67
N GLY A 4 6.37 -13.28 12.94
CA GLY A 4 6.28 -12.54 14.21
C GLY A 4 7.01 -11.20 14.22
N GLN A 5 7.68 -10.83 13.12
CA GLN A 5 8.24 -9.50 12.91
C GLN A 5 7.54 -8.87 11.69
N PRO A 6 6.41 -8.17 11.91
CA PRO A 6 5.66 -7.56 10.82
C PRO A 6 6.50 -6.52 10.11
N GLN A 7 6.49 -6.56 8.77
CA GLN A 7 7.19 -5.63 7.92
C GLN A 7 6.26 -5.18 6.80
N ILE A 8 6.32 -3.89 6.48
CA ILE A 8 5.65 -3.30 5.31
C ILE A 8 6.73 -2.89 4.31
N GLN A 9 6.55 -3.33 3.05
CA GLN A 9 7.31 -2.87 1.91
C GLN A 9 6.38 -2.08 0.99
N ILE A 10 6.81 -0.90 0.58
CA ILE A 10 6.13 -0.10 -0.45
C ILE A 10 6.94 -0.30 -1.74
N LEU A 11 6.25 -0.59 -2.85
CA LEU A 11 6.88 -0.69 -4.16
C LEU A 11 7.16 0.73 -4.70
N PRO A 12 8.08 0.87 -5.67
CA PRO A 12 8.29 2.14 -6.35
C PRO A 12 6.98 2.82 -6.72
N ILE A 13 6.89 4.12 -6.42
CA ILE A 13 5.77 4.95 -6.86
C ILE A 13 5.93 5.17 -8.36
N THR A 14 4.95 4.77 -9.17
CA THR A 14 5.06 4.71 -10.64
C THR A 14 6.19 3.75 -11.10
N SER A 15 6.62 3.84 -12.36
CA SER A 15 7.68 2.97 -12.90
C SER A 15 9.09 3.30 -12.41
N ASP A 16 9.34 4.53 -11.96
CA ASP A 16 10.69 5.04 -11.71
C ASP A 16 10.87 5.62 -10.29
N ASN A 17 9.89 5.41 -9.40
CA ASN A 17 9.87 5.96 -8.05
C ASN A 17 9.82 7.50 -7.99
N GLN A 18 9.33 8.14 -9.06
CA GLN A 18 9.14 9.58 -9.15
C GLN A 18 7.75 9.91 -9.67
N LEU A 19 7.28 11.12 -9.37
CA LEU A 19 6.02 11.64 -9.91
C LEU A 19 6.33 12.74 -10.92
N SER A 20 5.94 12.50 -12.17
CA SER A 20 5.95 13.51 -13.23
C SER A 20 4.72 14.43 -13.17
N ALA A 21 4.79 15.57 -13.87
CA ALA A 21 3.67 16.50 -13.97
C ALA A 21 2.44 15.89 -14.65
N GLU A 22 2.64 14.93 -15.55
CA GLU A 22 1.59 14.18 -16.24
C GLU A 22 0.94 13.14 -15.30
N GLU A 23 1.73 12.50 -14.45
CA GLU A 23 1.22 11.54 -13.45
C GLU A 23 0.47 12.22 -12.30
N LEU A 24 0.84 13.45 -11.96
CA LEU A 24 0.11 14.24 -10.95
C LEU A 24 -1.33 14.61 -11.38
N LYS A 25 -1.63 14.59 -12.69
CA LYS A 25 -2.96 14.92 -13.22
C LYS A 25 -3.94 13.74 -13.20
N GLN A 26 -3.47 12.56 -12.81
CA GLN A 26 -4.24 11.31 -12.80
C GLN A 26 -4.16 10.67 -11.40
N SER A 27 -5.06 9.72 -11.13
CA SER A 27 -4.96 8.94 -9.90
C SER A 27 -3.73 8.04 -9.93
N VAL A 28 -3.01 7.95 -8.81
CA VAL A 28 -1.82 7.13 -8.67
C VAL A 28 -2.14 5.86 -7.89
N VAL A 29 -1.75 4.70 -8.41
CA VAL A 29 -1.91 3.43 -7.70
C VAL A 29 -0.65 3.16 -6.87
N VAL A 30 -0.79 3.21 -5.55
CA VAL A 30 0.27 2.83 -4.61
C VAL A 30 0.12 1.36 -4.27
N LYS A 31 1.21 0.60 -4.36
CA LYS A 31 1.26 -0.84 -4.11
C LYS A 31 2.32 -1.20 -3.09
N GLY A 32 2.14 -2.31 -2.40
CA GLY A 32 3.12 -2.83 -1.47
C GLY A 32 2.78 -4.22 -0.97
N GLN A 33 3.60 -4.72 -0.05
CA GLN A 33 3.44 -6.02 0.55
C GLN A 33 3.65 -5.96 2.06
N VAL A 34 2.85 -6.72 2.79
CA VAL A 34 3.02 -7.02 4.20
C VAL A 34 3.66 -8.41 4.32
N SER A 35 4.68 -8.53 5.16
CA SER A 35 5.34 -9.80 5.44
C SER A 35 5.59 -9.98 6.93
N GLY A 36 5.97 -11.19 7.34
CA GLY A 36 6.21 -11.51 8.75
C GLY A 36 4.93 -11.72 9.58
N LEU A 37 3.77 -11.68 8.92
CA LEU A 37 2.46 -12.05 9.44
C LEU A 37 1.99 -13.37 8.81
N ASN A 38 1.29 -14.19 9.58
CA ASN A 38 0.58 -15.36 9.07
C ASN A 38 -0.82 -14.96 8.58
N ALA A 39 -1.46 -15.80 7.76
CA ALA A 39 -2.79 -15.55 7.20
C ALA A 39 -3.86 -15.23 8.26
N SER A 40 -3.81 -15.87 9.44
CA SER A 40 -4.73 -15.59 10.55
C SER A 40 -4.54 -14.21 11.19
N GLN A 41 -3.41 -13.56 10.94
CA GLN A 41 -3.08 -12.22 11.43
C GLN A 41 -3.35 -11.14 10.37
N LEU A 42 -3.52 -11.53 9.10
CA LEU A 42 -3.95 -10.66 8.02
C LEU A 42 -5.48 -10.61 8.03
N SER A 43 -6.04 -9.56 8.63
CA SER A 43 -7.48 -9.31 8.58
C SER A 43 -7.81 -8.32 7.46
N THR A 44 -8.74 -8.67 6.59
CA THR A 44 -9.30 -7.74 5.59
C THR A 44 -10.08 -6.60 6.24
N ASP A 45 -10.49 -6.76 7.50
CA ASP A 45 -11.19 -5.74 8.29
C ASP A 45 -10.22 -4.73 8.94
N GLN A 46 -8.91 -5.00 8.90
CA GLN A 46 -7.87 -4.02 9.22
C GLN A 46 -7.35 -3.39 7.94
N PRO A 47 -7.96 -2.29 7.48
CA PRO A 47 -7.52 -1.63 6.25
C PRO A 47 -6.12 -1.06 6.44
N ILE A 48 -5.26 -1.26 5.44
CA ILE A 48 -4.08 -0.43 5.29
C ILE A 48 -4.57 0.96 4.86
N VAL A 49 -4.18 2.00 5.60
CA VAL A 49 -4.57 3.38 5.32
C VAL A 49 -3.32 4.18 4.99
N PHE A 50 -3.28 4.76 3.80
CA PHE A 50 -2.28 5.75 3.44
C PHE A 50 -2.74 7.11 3.93
N LYS A 51 -1.89 7.80 4.69
CA LYS A 51 -2.12 9.18 5.08
C LYS A 51 -1.10 10.08 4.38
N LEU A 52 -1.55 10.85 3.40
CA LEU A 52 -0.72 11.74 2.59
C LEU A 52 -1.32 13.14 2.66
N ASP A 53 -0.52 14.13 3.05
CA ASP A 53 -0.94 15.54 3.17
C ASP A 53 -2.25 15.75 3.94
N GLY A 54 -2.46 14.95 4.98
CA GLY A 54 -3.67 14.99 5.82
C GLY A 54 -4.89 14.26 5.25
N LYS A 55 -4.88 13.85 3.97
CA LYS A 55 -5.90 13.00 3.35
C LYS A 55 -5.62 11.54 3.66
N SER A 56 -6.68 10.73 3.73
CA SER A 56 -6.60 9.31 4.05
C SER A 56 -7.19 8.46 2.92
N PHE A 57 -6.41 7.52 2.42
CA PHE A 57 -6.78 6.64 1.31
C PHE A 57 -6.74 5.20 1.79
N LYS A 58 -7.86 4.49 1.67
CA LYS A 58 -7.94 3.09 2.07
C LYS A 58 -7.36 2.20 0.97
N ALA A 59 -6.45 1.32 1.36
CA ALA A 59 -5.92 0.27 0.50
C ALA A 59 -6.69 -1.04 0.72
N LYS A 60 -6.82 -1.80 -0.37
CA LYS A 60 -7.28 -3.19 -0.32
C LYS A 60 -6.08 -4.07 -0.02
N LEU A 61 -6.21 -4.91 1.00
CA LEU A 61 -5.25 -5.96 1.36
C LEU A 61 -5.83 -7.29 0.90
N ASP A 62 -5.03 -8.08 0.18
CA ASP A 62 -5.40 -9.44 -0.21
C ASP A 62 -4.83 -10.49 0.74
N SER A 63 -5.25 -11.74 0.57
CA SER A 63 -4.85 -12.88 1.39
C SER A 63 -3.37 -13.28 1.24
N THR A 64 -2.67 -12.75 0.23
CA THR A 64 -1.23 -12.97 0.02
C THR A 64 -0.36 -11.94 0.74
N GLY A 65 -1.00 -10.97 1.41
CA GLY A 65 -0.32 -9.84 2.03
C GLY A 65 0.01 -8.72 1.04
N THR A 66 -0.46 -8.78 -0.20
CA THR A 66 -0.27 -7.69 -1.16
C THR A 66 -1.37 -6.65 -0.95
N PHE A 67 -0.99 -5.38 -1.01
CA PHE A 67 -1.96 -4.29 -0.91
C PHE A 67 -1.84 -3.29 -2.05
N SER A 68 -2.98 -2.68 -2.37
CA SER A 68 -3.06 -1.59 -3.33
C SER A 68 -4.10 -0.55 -2.91
N GLY A 69 -3.78 0.72 -3.07
CA GLY A 69 -4.72 1.81 -2.88
C GLY A 69 -4.55 2.86 -3.97
N ILE A 70 -5.64 3.58 -4.22
CA ILE A 70 -5.70 4.65 -5.20
C ILE A 70 -5.57 5.96 -4.44
N ILE A 71 -4.60 6.78 -4.83
CA ILE A 71 -4.45 8.15 -4.36
C ILE A 71 -5.06 9.05 -5.43
N ASP A 72 -6.26 9.54 -5.15
CA ASP A 72 -6.91 10.57 -5.93
C ASP A 72 -6.56 11.98 -5.40
N GLN A 73 -6.55 12.95 -6.32
CA GLN A 73 -6.29 14.36 -6.02
C GLN A 73 -7.49 14.98 -5.31
#